data_AF-A0A5X0ZCF2-F1
#
_entry.id   AF-A0A5X0ZCF2-F1
#
_cell.length_a   1.000
_cell.length_b   1.000
_cell.length_c   1.000
_cell.angle_alpha   90.00
_cell.angle_beta   90.00
_cell.angle_gamma   90.00
#
_symmetry.space_group_name_H-M   'P 1'
#
loop_
_entity.id
_entity.type
_entity.pdbx_description
1 polymer ?
#
loop_
_entity_poly.entity_id
_entity_poly.type
_entity_poly.pdbx_seq_one_letter_code
_entity_poly.pdbx_strand_id
1 'polypeptide(L)'
;MSENIKKDRVVSFRLSESEFAPFEKKLAASEMKKSEFFREIFLNANVNLTVKGAPSKELKDLIYIFSKSSNNLNQIAYKLNLAHQMGRVSESLYINILNRLVNIEELMLAGVNNAD
;
A
#
# COMPACT_ATOMS: atom_id res chain seq x y z
N MET A 1 20.38 -43.37 12.96
CA MET A 1 20.19 -42.75 14.28
C MET A 1 19.70 -41.33 14.05
N SER A 2 18.39 -41.10 14.01
CA SER A 2 17.83 -39.77 13.79
C SER A 2 17.76 -39.03 15.14
N GLU A 3 18.51 -37.94 15.27
CA GLU A 3 18.50 -37.07 16.45
C GLU A 3 17.09 -36.58 16.76
N ASN A 4 16.67 -36.73 18.01
CA ASN A 4 15.35 -36.30 18.47
C ASN A 4 15.38 -34.78 18.73
N ILE A 5 15.18 -33.98 17.67
CA ILE A 5 15.14 -32.52 17.75
C ILE A 5 13.94 -32.09 18.59
N LYS A 6 14.22 -31.38 19.69
CA LYS A 6 13.21 -30.90 20.64
C LYS A 6 12.33 -29.81 20.00
N LYS A 7 11.00 -29.97 20.05
CA LYS A 7 10.01 -29.06 19.45
C LYS A 7 9.29 -28.25 20.54
N ASP A 8 9.88 -27.12 20.94
CA ASP A 8 9.44 -26.34 22.11
C ASP A 8 8.43 -25.22 21.83
N ARG A 9 8.20 -24.86 20.56
CA ARG A 9 7.33 -23.74 20.17
C ARG A 9 6.09 -24.25 19.42
N VAL A 10 4.93 -23.72 19.78
CA VAL A 10 3.64 -24.02 19.13
C VAL A 10 3.22 -22.82 18.27
N VAL A 11 2.94 -23.09 17.00
CA VAL A 11 2.31 -22.13 16.08
C VAL A 11 0.89 -22.62 15.83
N SER A 12 -0.12 -21.84 16.20
CA SER A 12 -1.52 -22.16 16.00
C SER A 12 -2.28 -20.95 15.47
N PHE A 13 -3.24 -21.21 14.60
CA PHE A 13 -4.18 -20.21 14.08
C PHE A 13 -5.52 -20.90 13.88
N ARG A 14 -6.60 -20.11 13.95
CA ARG A 14 -7.96 -20.62 13.75
C ARG A 14 -8.31 -20.51 12.28
N LEU A 15 -8.99 -21.53 11.78
CA LEU A 15 -9.54 -21.59 10.44
C LEU A 15 -11.04 -21.83 10.55
N SER A 16 -11.80 -21.21 9.66
CA SER A 16 -13.17 -21.63 9.38
C SER A 16 -13.18 -23.00 8.68
N GLU A 17 -14.33 -23.65 8.70
CA GLU A 17 -14.48 -24.98 8.09
C GLU A 17 -14.20 -24.97 6.58
N SER A 18 -14.60 -23.89 5.89
CA SER A 18 -14.34 -23.70 4.45
C SER A 18 -12.85 -23.52 4.14
N GLU A 19 -12.10 -22.84 5.01
CA GLU A 19 -10.65 -22.68 4.85
C GLU A 19 -9.89 -23.98 5.14
N PHE A 20 -10.41 -24.84 6.03
CA PHE A 20 -9.76 -26.10 6.41
C PHE A 20 -10.04 -27.26 5.43
N ALA A 21 -11.22 -27.28 4.79
CA ALA A 21 -11.65 -28.37 3.91
C ALA A 21 -10.64 -28.77 2.80
N PRO A 22 -9.93 -27.83 2.13
CA PRO A 22 -8.92 -28.20 1.14
C PRO A 22 -7.72 -28.94 1.74
N PHE A 23 -7.34 -28.62 2.98
CA PHE A 23 -6.23 -29.27 3.66
C PHE A 23 -6.61 -30.69 4.09
N GLU A 24 -7.86 -30.89 4.53
CA GLU A 24 -8.36 -32.20 4.93
C GLU A 24 -8.34 -33.21 3.77
N LYS A 25 -8.76 -32.78 2.57
CA LYS A 25 -8.70 -33.61 1.35
C LYS A 25 -7.27 -34.00 0.98
N LYS A 26 -6.34 -33.05 1.05
CA LYS A 26 -4.92 -33.29 0.73
C LYS A 26 -4.24 -34.18 1.76
N LEU A 27 -4.55 -33.99 3.04
CA LEU A 27 -4.04 -34.81 4.12
C LEU A 27 -4.52 -36.26 4.01
N ALA A 28 -5.80 -36.47 3.69
CA ALA A 28 -6.34 -37.81 3.46
C ALA A 28 -5.65 -38.52 2.28
N ALA A 29 -5.28 -37.77 1.24
CA ALA A 29 -4.57 -38.31 0.08
C ALA A 29 -3.07 -38.56 0.31
N SER A 30 -2.44 -37.90 1.29
CA SER A 30 -1.00 -37.99 1.52
C SER A 30 -0.58 -39.05 2.54
N GLU A 31 -1.52 -39.70 3.24
CA GLU A 31 -1.29 -40.67 4.32
C GLU A 31 -0.38 -40.18 5.46
N MET A 32 -0.18 -38.86 5.57
CA MET A 32 0.69 -38.24 6.58
C MET A 32 -0.08 -37.88 7.85
N LYS A 33 0.64 -37.78 8.97
CA LYS A 33 0.09 -37.14 10.17
C LYS A 33 -0.08 -35.65 9.93
N LYS A 34 -1.12 -35.04 10.52
CA LYS A 34 -1.40 -33.59 10.44
C LYS A 34 -0.15 -32.73 10.65
N SER A 35 0.63 -33.02 11.70
CA SER A 35 1.81 -32.25 12.07
C SER A 35 3.03 -32.44 11.15
N GLU A 36 3.04 -33.49 10.35
CA GLU A 36 4.05 -33.77 9.33
C GLU A 36 3.69 -33.03 8.04
N PHE A 37 2.45 -33.19 7.59
CA PHE A 37 1.89 -32.51 6.43
C PHE A 37 1.99 -30.98 6.54
N PHE A 38 1.56 -30.39 7.66
CA PHE A 38 1.67 -28.94 7.85
C PHE A 38 3.12 -28.47 7.97
N ARG A 39 4.03 -29.29 8.52
CA ARG A 39 5.45 -28.94 8.58
C ARG A 39 6.07 -28.94 7.19
N GLU A 40 5.76 -29.96 6.39
CA GLU A 40 6.24 -30.06 5.01
C GLU A 40 5.76 -28.88 4.17
N ILE A 41 4.46 -28.56 4.23
CA ILE A 41 3.93 -27.39 3.53
C ILE A 41 4.54 -26.11 4.07
N PHE A 42 4.57 -25.91 5.39
CA PHE A 42 5.03 -24.65 5.96
C PHE A 42 6.52 -24.38 5.74
N LEU A 43 7.37 -25.41 5.79
CA LEU A 43 8.82 -25.26 5.62
C LEU A 43 9.27 -25.32 4.15
N ASN A 44 8.55 -26.06 3.29
CA ASN A 44 8.96 -26.26 1.90
C ASN A 44 8.11 -25.43 0.90
N ALA A 45 7.06 -24.74 1.34
CA ALA A 45 6.31 -23.88 0.45
C ALA A 45 7.16 -22.67 0.05
N ASN A 46 7.34 -22.53 -1.27
CA ASN A 46 7.76 -21.28 -1.88
C ASN A 46 6.59 -20.30 -1.83
N VAL A 47 6.39 -19.67 -0.68
CA VAL A 47 5.34 -18.66 -0.52
C VAL A 47 5.89 -17.31 -0.95
N ASN A 48 5.33 -16.74 -2.01
CA ASN A 48 5.45 -15.31 -2.27
C ASN A 48 4.61 -14.58 -1.21
N LEU A 49 5.24 -14.26 -0.09
CA LEU A 49 4.62 -13.42 0.93
C LEU A 49 4.54 -12.01 0.36
N THR A 50 3.33 -11.54 0.09
CA THR A 50 3.09 -10.10 -0.07
C THR A 50 3.25 -9.47 1.30
N VAL A 51 4.50 -9.15 1.66
CA VAL A 51 4.77 -8.32 2.83
C VAL A 51 4.08 -7.00 2.55
N LYS A 52 2.99 -6.71 3.27
CA LYS A 52 2.45 -5.35 3.37
C LYS A 52 3.48 -4.52 4.14
N GLY A 53 4.61 -4.23 3.50
CA GLY A 53 5.65 -3.38 4.04
C GLY A 53 5.04 -2.03 4.32
N ALA A 54 5.40 -1.43 5.46
CA ALA A 54 5.15 0.00 5.63
C ALA A 54 5.74 0.74 4.41
N PRO A 55 5.12 1.84 3.94
CA PRO A 55 5.66 2.64 2.85
C PRO A 55 7.14 2.92 3.13
N SER A 56 7.97 2.82 2.09
CA SER A 56 9.40 3.15 2.23
C SER A 56 9.54 4.56 2.81
N LYS A 57 10.66 4.83 3.49
CA LYS A 57 10.90 6.17 4.05
C LYS A 57 10.84 7.22 2.94
N GLU A 58 11.36 6.88 1.77
CA GLU A 58 11.35 7.69 0.56
C GLU A 58 9.92 8.03 0.10
N LEU A 59 9.00 7.07 0.12
CA LEU A 59 7.60 7.31 -0.24
C LEU A 59 6.89 8.21 0.77
N LYS A 60 7.17 8.06 2.08
CA LYS A 60 6.63 8.96 3.11
C LYS A 60 7.15 10.39 2.95
N ASP A 61 8.44 10.54 2.70
CA ASP A 61 9.07 11.85 2.49
C ASP A 61 8.51 12.52 1.22
N LEU A 62 8.28 11.73 0.15
CA LEU A 62 7.65 12.21 -1.08
C LEU A 62 6.21 12.68 -0.86
N ILE A 63 5.38 11.86 -0.20
CA ILE A 63 3.99 12.23 0.16
C ILE A 63 3.97 13.50 1.01
N TYR A 64 4.89 13.63 1.96
CA TYR A 64 5.01 14.83 2.79
C TYR A 64 5.31 16.09 1.96
N ILE A 65 6.31 16.02 1.06
CA ILE A 65 6.68 17.13 0.19
C ILE A 65 5.51 17.51 -0.72
N PHE A 66 4.83 16.53 -1.32
CA PHE A 66 3.67 16.80 -2.15
C PHE A 66 2.52 17.45 -1.38
N SER A 67 2.23 17.02 -0.16
CA SER A 67 1.23 17.68 0.68
C SER A 67 1.58 19.16 0.95
N LYS A 68 2.87 19.48 1.18
CA LYS A 68 3.31 20.87 1.33
C LYS A 68 3.16 21.66 0.03
N SER A 69 3.50 21.07 -1.10
CA SER A 69 3.33 21.68 -2.42
C SER A 69 1.86 21.99 -2.73
N SER A 70 0.94 21.03 -2.53
CA SER A 70 -0.49 21.24 -2.76
C SER A 70 -1.06 22.37 -1.90
N ASN A 71 -0.66 22.44 -0.62
CA ASN A 71 -1.06 23.54 0.25
C ASN A 71 -0.58 24.91 -0.27
N ASN A 72 0.64 24.98 -0.80
CA ASN A 72 1.16 26.22 -1.40
C ASN A 72 0.40 26.60 -2.67
N LEU A 73 0.06 25.62 -3.54
CA LEU A 73 -0.76 25.88 -4.72
C LEU A 73 -2.14 26.44 -4.35
N ASN A 74 -2.79 25.87 -3.33
CA ASN A 74 -4.07 26.37 -2.81
C ASN A 74 -3.96 27.83 -2.32
N GLN A 75 -2.86 28.17 -1.64
CA GLN A 75 -2.62 29.56 -1.22
C GLN A 75 -2.42 30.51 -2.40
N ILE A 76 -1.73 30.06 -3.46
CA ILE A 76 -1.57 30.86 -4.69
C ILE A 76 -2.93 31.05 -5.36
N ALA A 77 -3.72 29.98 -5.50
CA ALA A 77 -5.06 30.03 -6.08
C ALA A 77 -5.97 31.01 -5.31
N TYR A 78 -5.93 30.98 -3.99
CA TYR A 78 -6.66 31.91 -3.14
C TYR A 78 -6.24 33.37 -3.36
N LYS A 79 -4.93 33.65 -3.36
CA LYS A 79 -4.41 35.02 -3.60
C LYS A 79 -4.73 35.52 -5.00
N LEU A 80 -4.64 34.64 -5.99
CA LEU A 80 -4.99 34.93 -7.38
C LEU A 80 -6.48 35.30 -7.51
N ASN A 81 -7.36 34.56 -6.85
CA ASN A 81 -8.80 34.84 -6.80
C ASN A 81 -9.08 36.22 -6.20
N LEU A 82 -8.46 36.56 -5.05
CA LEU A 82 -8.59 37.90 -4.47
C LEU A 82 -8.08 38.99 -5.40
N ALA A 83 -6.92 38.78 -6.05
CA ALA A 83 -6.35 39.77 -6.96
C ALA A 83 -7.24 40.00 -8.19
N HIS A 84 -7.88 38.95 -8.70
CA HIS A 84 -8.86 39.05 -9.78
C HIS A 84 -10.13 39.81 -9.35
N GLN A 85 -10.70 39.49 -8.19
CA GLN A 85 -11.86 40.20 -7.64
C GLN A 85 -11.60 41.70 -7.41
N MET A 86 -10.35 42.05 -7.07
CA MET A 86 -9.92 43.45 -6.90
C MET A 86 -9.55 44.14 -8.23
N GLY A 87 -9.77 43.49 -9.39
CA GLY A 87 -9.46 44.04 -10.70
C GLY A 87 -7.96 44.19 -11.00
N ARG A 88 -7.08 43.58 -10.20
CA ARG A 88 -5.62 43.66 -10.38
C ARG A 88 -5.08 42.64 -11.38
N VAL A 89 -5.87 41.62 -11.69
CA VAL A 89 -5.54 40.55 -12.64
C VAL A 89 -6.68 40.44 -13.65
N SER A 90 -6.35 40.49 -14.94
CA SER A 90 -7.34 40.30 -16.00
C SER A 90 -7.92 38.89 -15.95
N GLU A 91 -9.17 38.74 -16.39
CA GLU A 91 -9.83 37.43 -16.43
C GLU A 91 -9.05 36.41 -17.29
N SER A 92 -8.48 36.86 -18.41
CA SER A 92 -7.63 36.02 -19.26
C SER A 92 -6.40 35.47 -18.53
N LEU A 93 -5.73 36.30 -17.73
CA LEU A 93 -4.57 35.91 -16.95
C LEU A 93 -4.97 35.03 -15.76
N TYR A 94 -6.10 35.35 -15.11
CA TYR A 94 -6.70 34.56 -14.04
C TYR A 94 -6.95 33.12 -14.48
N ILE A 95 -7.70 32.93 -15.58
CA ILE A 95 -8.02 31.61 -16.14
C ILE A 95 -6.75 30.86 -16.54
N ASN A 96 -5.77 31.54 -17.17
CA ASN A 96 -4.52 30.90 -17.57
C ASN A 96 -3.74 30.35 -16.37
N ILE A 97 -3.60 31.14 -15.31
CA ILE A 97 -2.87 30.71 -14.11
C ILE A 97 -3.64 29.62 -13.38
N LEU A 98 -4.96 29.72 -13.26
CA LEU A 98 -5.78 28.71 -12.59
C LEU A 98 -5.65 27.34 -13.28
N ASN A 99 -5.72 27.30 -14.61
CA ASN A 99 -5.54 26.08 -15.39
C ASN A 99 -4.14 25.46 -15.18
N ARG A 100 -3.09 26.29 -15.06
CA ARG A 100 -1.73 25.80 -14.76
C ARG A 100 -1.63 25.24 -13.35
N LEU A 101 -2.26 25.86 -12.35
CA LEU A 101 -2.26 25.37 -10.97
C LEU A 101 -2.96 24.01 -10.86
N VAL A 102 -4.12 23.86 -11.51
CA VAL A 102 -4.87 22.59 -11.58
C VAL A 102 -4.02 21.51 -12.26
N ASN A 103 -3.38 21.83 -13.39
CA ASN A 103 -2.52 20.85 -14.09
C ASN A 103 -1.36 20.35 -13.21
N ILE A 104 -0.72 21.25 -12.43
CA ILE A 104 0.36 20.86 -11.50
C ILE A 104 -0.20 19.96 -10.39
N GLU A 105 -1.37 20.27 -9.83
CA GLU A 105 -2.03 19.43 -8.81
C GLU A 105 -2.33 18.03 -9.35
N GLU A 106 -2.91 17.92 -10.55
CA GLU A 106 -3.21 16.66 -11.21
C GLU A 106 -1.94 15.82 -11.45
N LEU A 107 -0.85 16.43 -11.92
CA LEU A 107 0.43 15.75 -12.13
C LEU A 107 1.03 15.22 -10.82
N MET A 108 0.93 15.99 -9.74
CA MET A 108 1.40 15.54 -8.42
C MET A 108 0.56 14.39 -7.87
N LEU A 109 -0.77 14.45 -8.00
CA LEU A 109 -1.67 13.37 -7.57
C LEU A 109 -1.43 12.09 -8.38
N ALA A 110 -1.24 12.20 -9.70
CA ALA A 110 -0.86 11.07 -10.53
C ALA A 110 0.49 10.48 -10.10
N GLY A 111 1.45 11.32 -9.71
CA GLY A 111 2.75 10.88 -9.17
C GLY A 111 2.63 10.07 -7.87
N VAL A 112 1.74 10.46 -6.95
CA VAL A 112 1.46 9.69 -5.72
C VAL A 112 0.84 8.34 -6.04
N ASN A 113 -0.22 8.34 -6.84
CA ASN A 113 -1.01 7.14 -7.12
C ASN A 113 -0.21 6.07 -7.87
N ASN A 114 0.81 6.47 -8.65
CA ASN A 114 1.72 5.52 -9.32
C ASN A 114 2.83 4.99 -8.41
N ALA A 115 3.05 5.59 -7.24
CA ALA A 115 4.10 5.23 -6.30
C ALA A 115 3.61 4.31 -5.16
N ASP A 116 2.29 4.27 -4.90
CA ASP A 116 1.59 3.30 -4.06
C ASP A 116 1.27 1.99 -4.82
#